data_AF-A0A2P1E8P2-F1
#
_entry.id   AF-A0A2P1E8P2-F1
#
_cell.length_a   1.000
_cell.length_b   1.000
_cell.length_c   1.000
_cell.angle_alpha   90.00
_cell.angle_beta   90.00
_cell.angle_gamma   90.00
#
_symmetry.space_group_name_H-M   'P 1'
#
loop_
_entity.id
_entity.type
_entity.pdbx_description
1 polymer ?
#
loop_
_entity_poly.entity_id
_entity_poly.type
_entity_poly.pdbx_seq_one_letter_code
_entity_poly.pdbx_strand_id
1 'polypeptide(L)' 'AYSDVLYIEGLVGPDSVNTIPDGTLTAFLDHGKVKRAIDVDVIGAKRLIFGQLDVLGIQLDDVSKVLEDEGV' A
#
# COMPACT_ATOMS: atom_id res chain seq x y z
N ALA A 1 10.74 -4.48 -11.30
CA ALA A 1 9.44 -4.03 -11.83
C ALA A 1 8.35 -4.51 -10.88
N TYR A 2 7.32 -3.70 -10.63
CA TYR A 2 6.19 -4.08 -9.78
C TYR A 2 5.00 -4.52 -10.64
N SER A 3 4.14 -5.36 -10.08
CA SER A 3 2.83 -5.69 -10.66
C SER A 3 1.98 -4.41 -10.74
N ASP A 4 1.28 -4.22 -11.85
CA ASP A 4 0.35 -3.09 -12.06
C ASP A 4 -0.92 -3.21 -11.20
N VAL A 5 -1.17 -4.38 -10.61
CA VAL A 5 -2.27 -4.63 -9.65
C VAL A 5 -1.79 -4.75 -8.19
N LEU A 6 -0.51 -4.50 -7.89
CA LEU A 6 0.10 -4.69 -6.57
C LEU A 6 -0.72 -4.06 -5.44
N TYR A 7 -1.08 -2.79 -5.59
CA TYR A 7 -1.80 -2.04 -4.55
C TYR A 7 -3.27 -2.46 -4.42
N ILE A 8 -3.83 -3.15 -5.43
CA ILE A 8 -5.21 -3.62 -5.39
C ILE A 8 -5.27 -4.95 -4.66
N GLU A 9 -4.41 -5.89 -5.05
CA GLU A 9 -4.33 -7.19 -4.39
C GLU A 9 -3.89 -7.08 -2.92
N GLY A 10 -2.96 -6.16 -2.62
CA GLY A 10 -2.41 -5.97 -1.27
C GLY A 10 -3.35 -5.33 -0.26
N LEU A 11 -4.46 -4.71 -0.69
CA LEU A 11 -5.33 -3.89 0.16
C LEU A 11 -6.79 -4.36 0.24
N VAL A 12 -7.08 -5.58 -0.23
CA VAL A 12 -8.43 -6.15 -0.13
C VAL A 12 -8.77 -6.49 1.34
N GLY A 13 -9.90 -5.99 1.84
CA GLY A 13 -10.43 -6.29 3.17
C GLY A 13 -11.83 -5.71 3.41
N PRO A 14 -12.45 -6.01 4.57
CA PRO A 14 -13.76 -5.47 4.92
C PRO A 14 -13.71 -3.97 5.18
N ASP A 15 -14.84 -3.29 5.00
CA ASP A 15 -15.05 -1.88 5.34
C ASP A 15 -14.05 -0.90 4.68
N SER A 16 -13.51 -1.26 3.51
CA SER A 16 -12.60 -0.43 2.72
C SER A 16 -13.09 -0.20 1.29
N VAL A 17 -12.63 0.89 0.70
CA VAL A 17 -12.84 1.23 -0.71
C VAL A 17 -11.49 1.55 -1.33
N ASN A 18 -11.26 1.08 -2.55
CA ASN A 18 -10.08 1.44 -3.34
C ASN A 18 -10.55 2.18 -4.60
N THR A 19 -10.15 3.44 -4.74
CA THR A 19 -10.45 4.27 -5.92
C THR A 19 -9.33 4.12 -6.92
N ILE A 20 -9.63 3.57 -8.10
CA ILE A 20 -8.62 3.17 -9.08
C ILE A 20 -8.88 3.80 -10.46
N PRO A 21 -7.83 4.09 -11.26
CA PRO A 21 -7.98 4.46 -12.66
C PRO A 21 -8.46 3.30 -13.55
N ASP A 22 -9.06 3.60 -14.70
CA ASP A 22 -9.58 2.61 -15.66
C ASP A 22 -8.52 1.59 -16.12
N GLY A 23 -7.28 2.04 -16.30
CA GLY A 23 -6.17 1.16 -16.69
C GLY A 23 -5.86 0.11 -15.63
N THR A 24 -5.84 0.52 -14.36
CA THR A 24 -5.63 -0.39 -13.22
C THR A 24 -6.81 -1.33 -13.04
N LEU A 25 -8.05 -0.85 -13.25
CA LEU A 25 -9.23 -1.71 -13.26
C LEU A 25 -9.13 -2.76 -14.37
N THR A 26 -8.74 -2.37 -15.58
CA THR A 26 -8.58 -3.28 -16.71
C THR A 26 -7.53 -4.36 -16.41
N ALA A 27 -6.37 -3.97 -15.86
CA ALA A 27 -5.33 -4.92 -15.45
C ALA A 27 -5.83 -5.88 -14.34
N PHE A 28 -6.57 -5.37 -13.36
CA PHE A 28 -7.14 -6.18 -12.30
C PHE A 28 -8.18 -7.18 -12.82
N LEU A 29 -9.00 -6.79 -13.80
CA LEU A 29 -9.97 -7.69 -14.43
C LEU A 29 -9.31 -8.78 -15.29
N ASP A 30 -8.16 -8.47 -15.90
CA ASP A 30 -7.39 -9.41 -16.71
C ASP A 30 -6.71 -10.49 -15.85
N HIS A 31 -5.96 -10.07 -14.81
CA HIS A 31 -5.10 -11.00 -14.07
C HIS A 31 -5.00 -10.75 -12.56
N GLY A 32 -5.87 -9.92 -11.98
CA GLY A 32 -5.92 -9.68 -10.53
C GLY A 32 -6.48 -10.85 -9.74
N LYS A 33 -6.07 -10.96 -8.46
CA LYS A 33 -6.52 -12.00 -7.53
C LYS A 33 -7.19 -11.39 -6.32
N VAL A 34 -8.39 -11.89 -6.03
CA VAL A 34 -9.12 -11.50 -4.81
C VAL A 34 -8.68 -12.38 -3.65
N LYS A 35 -8.04 -11.78 -2.65
CA LYS A 35 -7.69 -12.42 -1.38
C LYS A 35 -7.63 -11.36 -0.29
N ARG A 36 -8.20 -11.64 0.89
CA ARG A 36 -8.02 -10.77 2.07
C ARG A 36 -6.52 -10.59 2.34
N ALA A 37 -6.08 -9.34 2.39
CA ALA A 37 -4.66 -8.99 2.48
C ALA A 37 -4.39 -7.85 3.47
N ILE A 38 -5.29 -6.87 3.56
CA ILE A 38 -5.05 -5.60 4.29
C ILE A 38 -4.65 -5.80 5.76
N ASP A 39 -5.13 -6.85 6.39
CA ASP A 39 -4.96 -7.13 7.82
C ASP A 39 -4.29 -8.48 8.11
N VAL A 40 -3.71 -9.13 7.10
CA VAL A 40 -3.11 -10.47 7.25
C VAL A 40 -1.78 -10.46 8.01
N ASP A 41 -0.93 -9.44 7.81
CA ASP A 41 0.38 -9.34 8.47
C ASP A 41 0.66 -7.95 9.06
N VAL A 42 -0.23 -7.50 9.94
CA VAL A 42 -0.08 -6.21 10.64
C VAL A 42 1.19 -6.17 11.50
N ILE A 43 1.60 -7.30 12.09
CA ILE A 43 2.80 -7.37 12.92
C ILE A 43 4.05 -7.19 12.05
N GLY A 44 4.13 -7.85 10.89
CA GLY A 44 5.20 -7.66 9.93
C GLY A 44 5.29 -6.21 9.44
N ALA A 45 4.15 -5.59 9.14
CA ALA A 45 4.09 -4.18 8.75
C ALA A 45 4.63 -3.25 9.86
N LYS A 46 4.22 -3.45 11.12
CA LYS A 46 4.74 -2.68 12.26
C LYS A 46 6.23 -2.86 12.47
N ARG A 47 6.75 -4.08 12.31
CA ARG A 47 8.18 -4.38 12.43
C ARG A 47 9.00 -3.68 11.34
N LEU A 48 8.48 -3.60 10.12
CA LEU A 48 9.12 -2.83 9.04
C LEU A 48 9.19 -1.35 9.41
N ILE A 49 8.05 -0.75 9.79
CA ILE A 49 7.95 0.69 10.06
C ILE A 49 8.77 1.10 11.29
N PHE A 50 8.51 0.48 12.45
CA PHE A 50 9.12 0.88 13.73
C PHE A 50 10.44 0.18 14.05
N GLY A 51 10.93 -0.67 13.15
CA GLY A 51 12.19 -1.40 13.34
C GLY A 51 13.17 -1.11 12.23
N GLN A 52 12.83 -1.50 11.00
CA GLN A 52 13.78 -1.44 9.89
C GLN A 52 13.95 -0.02 9.34
N LEU A 53 12.86 0.73 9.16
CA LEU A 53 12.96 2.11 8.65
C LEU A 53 13.65 3.04 9.66
N ASP A 54 13.31 2.92 10.94
CA ASP A 54 13.89 3.74 12.00
C ASP A 54 15.41 3.50 12.15
N VAL A 55 15.86 2.24 12.12
CA VAL A 55 17.29 1.90 12.14
C VAL A 55 18.05 2.47 10.93
N LEU A 56 17.37 2.64 9.79
CA LEU A 56 17.94 3.26 8.59
C LEU A 56 17.87 4.80 8.62
N GLY A 57 17.32 5.39 9.69
CA GLY A 57 17.13 6.84 9.83
C GLY A 57 16.00 7.39 8.96
N ILE A 58 15.11 6.53 8.45
CA ILE A 58 13.95 6.94 7.64
C ILE A 58 12.77 7.21 8.58
N GLN A 59 12.48 8.49 8.81
CA GLN A 59 11.39 8.94 9.66
C GLN A 59 10.10 9.10 8.85
N LEU A 60 9.09 8.27 9.15
CA LEU A 60 7.83 8.26 8.38
C LEU A 60 7.04 9.58 8.54
N ASP A 61 7.17 10.26 9.67
CA ASP A 61 6.54 11.56 9.93
C ASP A 61 7.09 12.64 8.99
N ASP A 62 8.42 12.66 8.79
CA ASP A 62 9.06 13.60 7.86
C ASP A 62 8.66 13.30 6.41
N VAL A 63 8.64 12.02 6.01
CA VAL A 63 8.20 11.60 4.68
C VAL A 63 6.74 12.01 4.42
N SER A 64 5.87 11.78 5.41
CA SER A 64 4.44 12.11 5.30
C SER A 64 4.23 13.61 5.14
N LYS A 65 5.00 14.43 5.87
CA LYS A 65 4.95 15.89 5.77
C LYS A 65 5.35 16.38 4.37
N VAL A 66 6.45 15.86 3.82
CA VAL A 66 6.90 16.23 2.47
C VAL A 66 5.83 15.88 1.43
N LEU A 67 5.25 14.68 1.50
CA LEU A 67 4.20 14.26 0.56
C LEU A 67 2.91 15.09 0.67
N GLU A 68 2.56 15.54 1.87
CA GLU A 68 1.44 16.46 2.09
C GLU A 68 1.72 17.83 1.47
N ASP A 69 2.89 18.41 1.75
CA ASP A 69 3.30 19.72 1.22
C ASP A 69 3.40 19.73 -0.32
N GLU A 70 3.87 18.64 -0.94
CA GLU A 70 3.97 18.50 -2.40
C GLU A 70 2.65 18.15 -3.09
N GLY A 71 1.66 17.65 -2.33
CA GLY A 71 0.36 17.21 -2.84
C GLY A 71 -0.70 18.31 -2.99
N VAL A 72 -0.46 19.49 -2.41
CA VAL A 72 -1.35 20.69 -2.43
C VAL A 72 -0.91 21.67 -3.51
#